data_AF-A0A949S2N0-F1
#
_entry.id   AF-A0A949S2N0-F1
#
_cell.length_a   1.000
_cell.length_b   1.000
_cell.length_c   1.000
_cell.angle_alpha   90.00
_cell.angle_beta   90.00
_cell.angle_gamma   90.00
#
_symmetry.space_group_name_H-M   'P 1'
#
loop_
_entity.id
_entity.type
_entity.pdbx_description
1 polymer ?
#
loop_
_entity_poly.entity_id
_entity_poly.type
_entity_poly.pdbx_seq_one_letter_code
_entity_poly.pdbx_strand_id
1 'polypeptide(L)'
;MFPEELPRRLNKMFSFVGETVLDPFAGRGTTALAAKNTDRNSVGFEINPEFIPIIKEKLEVHQKDLNGTTYEFLEQNKLKTNFEKEIQNLPYIFKDPHTLDKKIDVNKLQFGSKIDKDSSSKREELFTVKEVLSTEKIRLSNDLTVKLLGVKEDPITNGKATSCLIEKTKGKRVFLKYDNIKHDNENNLLCYLYLENKTFIIAHLIKNGLVQMDSDI
;
A
#
# COMPACT_ATOMS: atom_id res chain seq x y z
N MET A 1 -4.27 -8.34 -16.43
CA MET A 1 -4.74 -8.55 -17.82
C MET A 1 -5.72 -9.71 -17.80
N PHE A 2 -6.95 -9.52 -18.28
CA PHE A 2 -7.98 -10.57 -18.32
C PHE A 2 -8.08 -11.20 -19.72
N PRO A 3 -8.54 -12.47 -19.83
CA PRO A 3 -8.76 -13.12 -21.12
C PRO A 3 -9.94 -12.50 -21.88
N GLU A 4 -9.88 -12.48 -23.22
CA GLU A 4 -10.97 -11.96 -24.09
C GLU A 4 -12.31 -12.66 -23.87
N GLU A 5 -12.28 -13.91 -23.43
CA GLU A 5 -13.50 -14.67 -23.10
C GLU A 5 -14.40 -13.95 -22.11
N LEU A 6 -13.81 -13.24 -21.15
CA LEU A 6 -14.54 -12.55 -20.09
C LEU A 6 -15.41 -11.40 -20.63
N PRO A 7 -14.85 -10.35 -21.29
CA PRO A 7 -15.67 -9.29 -21.88
C PRO A 7 -16.60 -9.82 -22.96
N ARG A 8 -16.21 -10.85 -23.73
CA ARG A 8 -17.09 -11.46 -24.74
C ARG A 8 -18.39 -11.99 -24.14
N ARG A 9 -18.32 -12.66 -22.98
CA ARG A 9 -19.51 -13.15 -22.27
C ARG A 9 -20.36 -12.00 -21.75
N LEU A 10 -19.72 -10.98 -21.15
CA LEU A 10 -20.42 -9.80 -20.64
C LEU A 10 -21.15 -9.05 -21.76
N ASN A 11 -20.48 -8.80 -22.88
CA ASN A 11 -21.09 -8.17 -24.06
C ASN A 11 -22.33 -8.94 -24.52
N LYS A 12 -22.26 -10.27 -24.60
CA LYS A 12 -23.41 -11.11 -25.01
C LYS A 12 -24.55 -11.13 -24.00
N MET A 13 -24.26 -11.00 -22.71
CA MET A 13 -25.27 -11.05 -21.64
C MET A 13 -25.96 -9.70 -21.42
N PHE A 14 -25.23 -8.59 -21.59
CA PHE A 14 -25.66 -7.27 -21.13
C PHE A 14 -25.81 -6.23 -22.25
N SER A 15 -25.65 -6.63 -23.51
CA SER A 15 -25.91 -5.76 -24.65
C SER A 15 -26.40 -6.55 -25.87
N PHE A 16 -27.08 -5.88 -26.78
CA PHE A 16 -27.50 -6.42 -28.06
C PHE A 16 -26.47 -6.14 -29.16
N VAL A 17 -26.59 -6.86 -30.28
CA VAL A 17 -25.78 -6.59 -31.48
C VAL A 17 -26.06 -5.16 -31.96
N GLY A 18 -24.99 -4.43 -32.31
CA GLY A 18 -25.03 -3.02 -32.70
C GLY A 18 -24.98 -2.01 -31.55
N GLU A 19 -25.16 -2.43 -30.30
CA GLU A 19 -25.04 -1.54 -29.14
C GLU A 19 -23.59 -1.18 -28.81
N THR A 20 -23.42 -0.16 -27.97
CA THR A 20 -22.11 0.41 -27.60
C THR A 20 -21.69 -0.01 -26.21
N VAL A 21 -20.51 -0.60 -26.09
CA VAL A 21 -19.87 -0.96 -24.82
C VAL A 21 -18.88 0.12 -24.41
N LEU A 22 -19.04 0.66 -23.19
CA LEU A 22 -18.10 1.62 -22.61
C LEU A 22 -17.11 0.92 -21.68
N ASP A 23 -15.81 1.09 -21.95
CA ASP A 23 -14.72 0.64 -21.08
C ASP A 23 -13.88 1.84 -20.59
N PRO A 24 -14.07 2.34 -19.36
CA PRO A 24 -13.29 3.45 -18.84
C PRO A 24 -11.82 3.09 -18.54
N PHE A 25 -11.43 1.82 -18.67
CA PHE A 25 -10.08 1.31 -18.38
C PHE A 25 -9.61 0.38 -19.50
N ALA A 26 -9.56 0.91 -20.73
CA ALA A 26 -9.35 0.13 -21.94
C ALA A 26 -8.05 -0.70 -21.92
N GLY A 27 -6.97 -0.22 -21.27
CA GLY A 27 -5.71 -0.94 -21.14
C GLY A 27 -5.17 -1.36 -22.51
N ARG A 28 -5.06 -2.68 -22.75
CA ARG A 28 -4.62 -3.23 -24.06
C ARG A 28 -5.75 -3.39 -25.10
N GLY A 29 -6.93 -2.83 -24.86
CA GLY A 29 -8.07 -2.87 -25.79
C GLY A 29 -8.78 -4.21 -25.90
N THR A 30 -8.69 -5.09 -24.89
CA THR A 30 -9.32 -6.42 -24.94
C THR A 30 -10.85 -6.34 -25.02
N THR A 31 -11.47 -5.38 -24.33
CA THR A 31 -12.93 -5.17 -24.39
C THR A 31 -13.39 -4.70 -25.77
N ALA A 32 -12.63 -3.80 -26.40
CA ALA A 32 -12.90 -3.31 -27.75
C ALA A 32 -12.79 -4.45 -28.79
N LEU A 33 -11.79 -5.31 -28.66
CA LEU A 33 -11.65 -6.50 -29.52
C LEU A 33 -12.85 -7.45 -29.35
N ALA A 34 -13.25 -7.74 -28.11
CA ALA A 34 -14.39 -8.59 -27.84
C ALA A 34 -15.71 -7.98 -28.35
N ALA A 35 -15.87 -6.66 -28.29
CA ALA A 35 -17.02 -5.94 -28.83
C ALA A 35 -17.06 -6.06 -30.37
N LYS A 36 -15.93 -5.78 -31.04
CA LYS A 36 -15.77 -5.97 -32.50
C LYS A 36 -16.15 -7.39 -32.92
N ASN A 37 -15.58 -8.41 -32.25
CA ASN A 37 -15.84 -9.83 -32.55
C ASN A 37 -17.26 -10.30 -32.24
N THR A 38 -18.06 -9.46 -31.59
CA THR A 38 -19.47 -9.74 -31.29
C THR A 38 -20.40 -8.71 -31.94
N ASP A 39 -19.95 -8.03 -32.99
CA ASP A 39 -20.75 -7.07 -33.77
C ASP A 39 -21.35 -5.94 -32.91
N ARG A 40 -20.55 -5.41 -31.99
CA ARG A 40 -20.90 -4.28 -31.10
C ARG A 40 -19.90 -3.14 -31.26
N ASN A 41 -20.38 -1.94 -31.02
CA ASN A 41 -19.54 -0.75 -30.95
C ASN A 41 -18.83 -0.71 -29.59
N SER A 42 -17.70 0.00 -29.50
CA SER A 42 -17.01 0.19 -28.22
C SER A 42 -16.35 1.56 -28.11
N VAL A 43 -16.38 2.13 -26.91
CA VAL A 43 -15.64 3.34 -26.54
C VAL A 43 -14.74 3.00 -25.36
N GLY A 44 -13.45 3.33 -25.47
CA GLY A 44 -12.45 3.02 -24.46
C GLY A 44 -11.68 4.26 -24.02
N PHE A 45 -11.45 4.40 -22.72
CA PHE A 45 -10.55 5.41 -22.17
C PHE A 45 -9.26 4.78 -21.63
N GLU A 46 -8.13 5.37 -21.96
CA GLU A 46 -6.82 4.98 -21.45
C GLU A 46 -5.95 6.23 -21.26
N ILE A 47 -5.29 6.31 -20.10
CA ILE A 47 -4.47 7.46 -19.73
C ILE A 47 -3.04 7.34 -20.24
N ASN A 48 -2.54 6.11 -20.42
CA ASN A 48 -1.19 5.89 -20.91
C ASN A 48 -1.17 5.79 -22.45
N PRO A 49 -0.59 6.79 -23.16
CA PRO A 49 -0.55 6.80 -24.62
C PRO A 49 0.27 5.64 -25.22
N GLU A 50 1.14 4.99 -24.45
CA GLU A 50 1.92 3.82 -24.90
C GLU A 50 1.03 2.63 -25.29
N PHE A 51 -0.22 2.58 -24.81
CA PHE A 51 -1.16 1.53 -25.20
C PHE A 51 -1.81 1.76 -26.57
N ILE A 52 -1.80 2.99 -27.11
CA ILE A 52 -2.38 3.30 -28.43
C ILE A 52 -1.84 2.37 -29.53
N PRO A 53 -0.51 2.21 -29.73
CA PRO A 53 0.00 1.28 -30.76
C PRO A 53 -0.42 -0.17 -30.50
N ILE A 54 -0.45 -0.61 -29.24
CA ILE A 54 -0.85 -1.97 -28.85
C ILE A 54 -2.32 -2.21 -29.20
N ILE A 55 -3.19 -1.24 -28.94
CA ILE A 55 -4.62 -1.32 -29.25
C ILE A 55 -4.83 -1.37 -30.76
N LYS A 56 -4.11 -0.52 -31.52
CA LYS A 56 -4.17 -0.50 -33.00
C LYS A 56 -3.77 -1.82 -33.63
N GLU A 57 -2.68 -2.41 -33.14
CA GLU A 57 -2.23 -3.75 -33.56
C GLU A 57 -3.30 -4.80 -33.25
N LYS A 58 -3.81 -4.80 -32.01
CA LYS A 58 -4.78 -5.80 -31.55
C LYS A 58 -6.12 -5.73 -32.27
N LEU A 59 -6.57 -4.54 -32.64
CA LEU A 59 -7.80 -4.34 -33.42
C LEU A 59 -7.58 -4.51 -34.92
N GLU A 60 -6.34 -4.74 -35.36
CA GLU A 60 -5.94 -4.88 -36.76
C GLU A 60 -6.39 -3.69 -37.61
N VAL A 61 -6.27 -2.47 -37.09
CA VAL A 61 -6.83 -1.23 -37.69
C VAL A 61 -6.37 -0.99 -39.14
N HIS A 62 -5.20 -1.52 -39.52
CA HIS A 62 -4.64 -1.38 -40.87
C HIS A 62 -5.18 -2.39 -41.88
N GLN A 63 -5.90 -3.42 -41.43
CA GLN A 63 -6.54 -4.40 -42.30
C GLN A 63 -7.99 -3.99 -42.57
N LYS A 64 -8.37 -3.98 -43.85
CA LYS A 64 -9.78 -3.76 -44.21
C LYS A 64 -10.58 -4.99 -43.83
N ASP A 65 -11.60 -4.80 -43.02
CA ASP A 65 -12.59 -5.83 -42.75
C ASP A 65 -13.77 -5.72 -43.73
N LEU A 66 -14.51 -6.82 -43.87
CA LEU A 66 -15.70 -6.88 -44.73
C LEU A 66 -16.84 -5.99 -44.20
N ASN A 67 -16.84 -5.71 -42.90
CA ASN A 67 -17.90 -4.99 -42.19
C ASN A 67 -17.72 -3.47 -42.25
N GLY A 68 -16.56 -2.97 -42.71
CA GLY A 68 -16.28 -1.55 -42.81
C GLY A 68 -16.13 -0.87 -41.45
N THR A 69 -15.50 -1.53 -40.48
CA THR A 69 -15.34 -0.98 -39.13
C THR A 69 -14.46 0.26 -39.15
N THR A 70 -14.97 1.34 -38.55
CA THR A 70 -14.24 2.61 -38.40
C THR A 70 -13.57 2.67 -37.03
N TYR A 71 -12.34 3.20 -37.00
CA TYR A 71 -11.61 3.42 -35.75
C TYR A 71 -11.26 4.89 -35.60
N GLU A 72 -11.59 5.46 -34.45
CA GLU A 72 -11.27 6.83 -34.09
C GLU A 72 -10.42 6.81 -32.81
N PHE A 73 -9.26 7.46 -32.85
CA PHE A 73 -8.38 7.62 -31.70
C PHE A 73 -8.25 9.10 -31.39
N LEU A 74 -8.77 9.52 -30.23
CA LEU A 74 -8.75 10.90 -29.78
C LEU A 74 -7.79 11.04 -28.60
N GLU A 75 -6.84 11.97 -28.72
CA GLU A 75 -5.99 12.36 -27.60
C GLU A 75 -6.55 13.63 -26.96
N GLN A 76 -6.82 13.56 -25.65
CA GLN A 76 -7.26 14.73 -24.91
C GLN A 76 -6.07 15.65 -24.65
N ASN A 77 -6.19 16.92 -25.08
CA ASN A 77 -5.23 17.95 -24.72
C ASN A 77 -5.12 18.11 -23.20
N LYS A 78 -3.91 18.41 -22.70
CA LYS A 78 -3.69 18.68 -21.28
C LYS A 78 -4.67 19.76 -20.79
N LEU A 79 -5.51 19.37 -19.84
CA LEU A 79 -6.39 20.30 -19.15
C LEU A 79 -5.52 21.30 -18.35
N LYS A 80 -5.76 22.59 -18.53
CA LYS A 80 -5.12 23.66 -17.73
C LYS A 80 -5.82 23.91 -16.40
N THR A 81 -6.91 23.19 -16.15
CA THR A 81 -7.80 23.42 -15.01
C THR A 81 -7.16 22.91 -13.72
N ASN A 82 -7.18 23.74 -12.68
CA ASN A 82 -6.79 23.31 -11.34
C ASN A 82 -8.00 22.64 -10.67
N PHE A 83 -8.04 21.31 -10.70
CA PHE A 83 -9.14 20.52 -10.13
C PHE A 83 -9.37 20.80 -8.64
N GLU A 84 -8.35 21.11 -7.85
CA GLU A 84 -8.51 21.45 -6.43
C GLU A 84 -9.36 22.72 -6.25
N LYS A 85 -9.10 23.73 -7.07
CA LYS A 85 -9.89 24.98 -7.06
C LYS A 85 -11.33 24.75 -7.52
N GLU A 86 -11.53 23.95 -8.56
CA GLU A 86 -12.88 23.65 -9.05
C GLU A 86 -13.69 22.84 -8.04
N ILE A 87 -13.07 21.87 -7.36
CA ILE A 87 -13.72 21.07 -6.31
C ILE A 87 -14.18 21.98 -5.15
N GLN A 88 -13.40 22.99 -4.79
CA GLN A 88 -13.78 23.98 -3.75
C GLN A 88 -14.99 24.83 -4.14
N ASN A 89 -15.25 25.00 -5.43
CA ASN A 89 -16.37 25.78 -5.95
C ASN A 89 -17.65 24.95 -6.11
N LEU A 90 -17.61 23.64 -5.85
CA LEU A 90 -18.79 22.79 -5.96
C LEU A 90 -19.83 23.17 -4.88
N PRO A 91 -21.13 23.19 -5.22
CA PRO A 91 -22.20 23.55 -4.28
C PRO A 91 -22.28 22.60 -3.09
N TYR A 92 -21.72 21.39 -3.22
CA TYR A 92 -21.62 20.41 -2.17
C TYR A 92 -20.24 19.76 -2.17
N ILE A 93 -19.56 19.81 -1.03
CA ILE A 93 -18.29 19.12 -0.80
C ILE A 93 -18.55 18.13 0.33
N PHE A 94 -18.56 16.84 -0.01
CA PHE A 94 -18.67 15.78 0.99
C PHE A 94 -17.45 15.87 1.93
N LYS A 95 -17.73 16.03 3.22
CA LYS A 95 -16.75 15.83 4.29
C LYS A 95 -17.23 14.65 5.09
N ASP A 96 -16.43 13.59 5.12
CA ASP A 96 -16.74 12.42 5.93
C ASP A 96 -16.86 12.86 7.40
N PRO A 97 -18.02 12.68 8.05
CA PRO A 97 -18.19 13.02 9.46
C PRO A 97 -17.32 12.15 10.36
N HIS A 98 -16.91 10.97 9.88
CA HIS A 98 -15.95 10.11 10.54
C HIS A 98 -14.62 10.24 9.83
N THR A 99 -13.70 11.01 10.40
CA THR A 99 -12.31 10.88 10.02
C THR A 99 -11.89 9.45 10.36
N LEU A 100 -11.59 8.66 9.33
CA LEU A 100 -10.80 7.46 9.50
C LEU A 100 -9.47 7.92 10.10
N ASP A 101 -9.36 7.84 11.42
CA ASP A 101 -8.08 7.97 12.11
C ASP A 101 -7.19 6.89 11.51
N LYS A 102 -6.33 7.28 10.57
CA LYS A 102 -5.22 6.44 10.13
C LYS A 102 -4.29 6.33 11.33
N LYS A 103 -4.64 5.43 12.24
CA LYS A 103 -3.91 5.14 13.48
C LYS A 103 -2.46 4.75 13.20
N ILE A 104 -2.19 4.24 12.00
CA ILE A 104 -0.87 3.93 11.49
C ILE A 104 -0.83 4.32 10.01
N ASP A 105 0.25 5.01 9.62
CA ASP A 105 0.56 5.18 8.21
C ASP A 105 1.04 3.83 7.65
N VAL A 106 0.22 3.21 6.81
CA VAL A 106 0.51 1.93 6.15
C VAL A 106 1.83 1.99 5.36
N ASN A 107 2.27 3.18 4.95
CA ASN A 107 3.55 3.35 4.27
C ASN A 107 4.77 3.22 5.21
N LYS A 108 4.61 3.50 6.52
CA LYS A 108 5.69 3.32 7.51
C LYS A 108 5.96 1.86 7.82
N LEU A 109 4.93 1.02 7.72
CA LEU A 109 5.02 -0.42 7.81
C LEU A 109 4.89 -0.98 6.40
N GLN A 110 5.99 -1.02 5.63
CA GLN A 110 6.01 -1.57 4.27
C GLN A 110 5.63 -3.08 4.25
N PHE A 111 4.35 -3.40 4.41
CA PHE A 111 3.79 -4.73 4.24
C PHE A 111 3.60 -4.98 2.74
N GLY A 112 4.71 -5.14 2.02
CA GLY A 112 4.75 -5.80 0.71
C GLY A 112 3.76 -5.34 -0.36
N SER A 113 3.24 -4.11 -0.29
CA SER A 113 2.29 -3.61 -1.29
C SER A 113 3.07 -3.17 -2.53
N LYS A 114 2.85 -3.85 -3.67
CA LYS A 114 3.41 -3.52 -5.00
C LYS A 114 2.98 -2.14 -5.55
N ILE A 115 2.30 -1.33 -4.74
CA ILE A 115 1.68 -0.06 -5.15
C ILE A 115 2.73 1.06 -5.20
N ASP A 116 3.81 0.92 -4.44
CA ASP A 116 4.87 1.92 -4.39
C ASP A 116 5.96 1.57 -5.42
N LYS A 117 5.75 1.99 -6.67
CA LYS A 117 6.70 1.75 -7.78
C LYS A 117 7.96 2.60 -7.67
N ASP A 118 7.94 3.66 -6.86
CA ASP A 118 9.04 4.63 -6.76
C ASP A 118 9.91 4.44 -5.51
N SER A 119 9.49 3.64 -4.51
CA SER A 119 10.35 3.30 -3.37
C SER A 119 11.26 2.11 -3.72
N SER A 120 12.41 2.44 -4.29
CA SER A 120 13.57 1.57 -4.43
C SER A 120 14.22 1.15 -3.09
N SER A 121 13.48 1.16 -1.98
CA SER A 121 13.98 0.65 -0.71
C SER A 121 13.75 -0.85 -0.64
N LYS A 122 14.85 -1.61 -0.80
CA LYS A 122 14.93 -2.99 -0.29
C LYS A 122 14.30 -3.00 1.10
N ARG A 123 13.40 -3.97 1.36
CA ARG A 123 12.82 -4.20 2.69
C ARG A 123 13.92 -4.06 3.73
N GLU A 124 13.89 -3.00 4.52
CA GLU A 124 14.77 -2.91 5.68
C GLU A 124 14.23 -3.87 6.72
N GLU A 125 14.71 -5.12 6.70
CA GLU A 125 14.45 -6.09 7.77
C GLU A 125 15.08 -5.66 9.09
N LEU A 126 15.99 -4.67 9.02
CA LEU A 126 16.81 -4.17 10.10
C LEU A 126 16.63 -2.66 10.24
N PHE A 127 16.33 -2.21 11.45
CA PHE A 127 16.18 -0.83 11.86
C PHE A 127 17.33 -0.42 12.79
N THR A 128 17.47 0.86 13.08
CA THR A 128 18.27 1.35 14.22
C THR A 128 17.35 2.02 15.23
N VAL A 129 17.71 1.98 16.51
CA VAL A 129 16.96 2.68 17.56
C VAL A 129 17.35 4.15 17.52
N LYS A 130 16.40 5.02 17.17
CA LYS A 130 16.57 6.48 17.10
C LYS A 130 16.56 7.08 18.50
N GLU A 131 15.62 6.67 19.34
CA GLU A 131 15.54 7.06 20.74
C GLU A 131 14.83 5.98 21.58
N VAL A 132 15.20 5.93 22.86
CA VAL A 132 14.52 5.14 23.88
C VAL A 132 13.62 6.09 24.67
N LEU A 133 12.30 5.90 24.57
CA LEU A 133 11.31 6.75 25.24
C LEU A 133 11.10 6.28 26.69
N SER A 134 11.06 4.97 26.89
CA SER A 134 10.91 4.33 28.20
C SER A 134 11.50 2.91 28.17
N THR A 135 11.45 2.16 29.27
CA THR A 135 11.91 0.77 29.28
C THR A 135 11.07 -0.14 28.41
N GLU A 136 9.80 0.22 28.23
CA GLU A 136 8.87 -0.48 27.36
C GLU A 136 8.74 0.15 25.96
N LYS A 137 9.05 1.44 25.76
CA LYS A 137 8.79 2.13 24.49
C LYS A 137 10.07 2.65 23.83
N ILE A 138 10.20 2.38 22.53
CA ILE A 138 11.32 2.87 21.70
C ILE A 138 10.81 3.44 20.38
N ARG A 139 11.56 4.38 19.80
CA ARG A 139 11.34 4.89 18.45
C ARG A 139 12.48 4.48 17.53
N LEU A 140 12.13 3.95 16.37
CA LEU A 140 13.06 3.44 15.36
C LEU A 140 13.45 4.53 14.34
N SER A 141 14.42 4.20 13.48
CA SER A 141 14.93 5.07 12.42
C SER A 141 13.88 5.57 11.42
N ASN A 142 12.81 4.79 11.20
CA ASN A 142 11.67 5.14 10.35
C ASN A 142 10.56 5.92 11.09
N ASP A 143 10.86 6.46 12.27
CA ASP A 143 9.90 7.16 13.14
C ASP A 143 8.71 6.30 13.61
N LEU A 144 8.84 4.98 13.54
CA LEU A 144 7.89 4.05 14.15
C LEU A 144 8.18 3.93 15.65
N THR A 145 7.16 4.19 16.47
CA THR A 145 7.19 3.92 17.91
C THR A 145 6.62 2.54 18.18
N VAL A 146 7.35 1.73 18.94
CA VAL A 146 6.95 0.36 19.29
C VAL A 146 7.06 0.14 20.81
N LYS A 147 6.21 -0.75 21.31
CA LYS A 147 6.21 -1.22 22.71
C LYS A 147 6.79 -2.63 22.78
N LEU A 148 7.72 -2.83 23.71
CA LEU A 148 8.45 -4.06 23.95
C LEU A 148 7.58 -5.04 24.75
N LEU A 149 7.39 -6.25 24.22
CA LEU A 149 6.62 -7.31 24.86
C LEU A 149 7.42 -8.01 25.98
N GLY A 150 6.74 -8.31 27.10
CA GLY A 150 7.29 -9.10 28.20
C GLY A 150 8.15 -8.32 29.18
N VAL A 151 8.03 -6.98 29.19
CA VAL A 151 8.72 -6.08 30.10
C VAL A 151 7.70 -5.24 30.84
N LYS A 152 7.86 -5.13 32.16
CA LYS A 152 7.13 -4.19 33.00
C LYS A 152 8.11 -3.21 33.64
N GLU A 153 7.82 -1.92 33.53
CA GLU A 153 8.66 -0.89 34.14
C GLU A 153 8.69 -1.03 35.66
N ASP A 154 9.89 -0.97 36.24
CA ASP A 154 10.08 -0.86 37.68
C ASP A 154 10.56 0.57 38.01
N PRO A 155 9.81 1.36 38.81
CA PRO A 155 10.15 2.74 39.14
C PRO A 155 11.56 2.92 39.72
N ILE A 156 12.08 1.91 40.41
CA ILE A 156 13.36 2.00 41.14
C ILE A 156 14.54 1.82 40.16
N THR A 157 14.40 0.97 39.15
CA THR A 157 15.48 0.60 38.21
C THR A 157 15.31 1.22 36.83
N ASN A 158 14.23 1.95 36.56
CA ASN A 158 13.90 2.48 35.23
C ASN A 158 15.06 3.27 34.57
N GLY A 159 15.73 4.15 35.33
CA GLY A 159 16.87 4.92 34.83
C GLY A 159 18.09 4.07 34.44
N LYS A 160 18.35 2.97 35.17
CA LYS A 160 19.42 2.02 34.84
C LYS A 160 19.06 1.15 33.65
N ALA A 161 17.80 0.75 33.56
CA ALA A 161 17.28 -0.10 32.50
C ALA A 161 17.24 0.62 31.14
N THR A 162 16.78 1.87 31.10
CA THR A 162 16.83 2.73 29.89
C THR A 162 18.27 2.96 29.43
N SER A 163 19.17 3.28 30.36
CA SER A 163 20.60 3.45 30.07
C SER A 163 21.23 2.16 29.49
N CYS A 164 20.87 1.01 30.06
CA CYS A 164 21.32 -0.29 29.56
C CYS A 164 20.79 -0.57 28.15
N LEU A 165 19.52 -0.24 27.88
CA LEU A 165 18.91 -0.41 26.57
C LEU A 165 19.62 0.44 25.52
N ILE A 166 19.85 1.73 25.83
CA ILE A 166 20.60 2.66 24.99
C ILE A 166 21.99 2.10 24.67
N GLU A 167 22.77 1.71 25.68
CA GLU A 167 24.12 1.17 25.48
C GLU A 167 24.12 -0.12 24.65
N LYS A 168 23.10 -0.96 24.78
CA LYS A 168 22.99 -2.19 24.00
C LYS A 168 22.59 -1.96 22.55
N THR A 169 21.76 -0.96 22.27
CA THR A 169 21.23 -0.67 20.93
C THR A 169 22.04 0.38 20.17
N LYS A 170 22.86 1.18 20.85
CA LYS A 170 23.66 2.26 20.25
C LYS A 170 24.59 1.72 19.16
N GLY A 171 24.45 2.29 17.96
CA GLY A 171 25.25 1.93 16.79
C GLY A 171 24.99 0.53 16.24
N LYS A 172 23.95 -0.17 16.72
CA LYS A 172 23.60 -1.52 16.25
C LYS A 172 22.30 -1.52 15.49
N ARG A 173 22.18 -2.49 14.60
CA ARG A 173 20.93 -2.79 13.90
C ARG A 173 20.09 -3.77 14.71
N VAL A 174 18.79 -3.58 14.66
CA VAL A 174 17.77 -4.37 15.35
C VAL A 174 16.72 -4.85 14.37
N PHE A 175 16.10 -6.00 14.63
CA PHE A 175 14.89 -6.43 13.92
C PHE A 175 13.77 -6.69 14.92
N LEU A 176 12.54 -6.58 14.42
CA LEU A 176 11.32 -6.78 15.20
C LEU A 176 10.72 -8.15 14.89
N LYS A 177 10.28 -8.86 15.94
CA LYS A 177 9.35 -9.98 15.81
C LYS A 177 8.04 -9.64 16.49
N TYR A 178 6.95 -10.15 15.93
CA TYR A 178 5.60 -9.90 16.41
C TYR A 178 4.99 -11.21 16.89
N ASP A 179 4.12 -11.13 17.89
CA ASP A 179 3.23 -12.22 18.26
C ASP A 179 1.93 -12.15 17.41
N ASN A 180 0.98 -13.04 17.69
CA ASN A 180 -0.35 -13.05 17.10
C ASN A 180 -1.09 -11.73 17.37
N ILE A 181 -0.99 -11.22 18.59
CA ILE A 181 -1.53 -9.91 18.99
C ILE A 181 -0.46 -8.85 18.73
N LYS A 182 -0.72 -7.97 17.76
CA LYS A 182 0.24 -6.94 17.34
C LYS A 182 0.03 -5.60 18.02
N HIS A 183 -1.13 -5.34 18.60
CA HIS A 183 -1.46 -4.05 19.21
C HIS A 183 -2.12 -4.26 20.57
N ASP A 184 -1.83 -3.38 21.51
CA ASP A 184 -2.56 -3.29 22.78
C ASP A 184 -3.82 -2.41 22.65
N ASN A 185 -4.58 -2.30 23.74
CA ASN A 185 -5.79 -1.47 23.81
C ASN A 185 -5.51 0.03 23.65
N GLU A 186 -4.28 0.46 23.92
CA GLU A 186 -3.79 1.83 23.69
C GLU A 186 -3.25 2.03 22.27
N ASN A 187 -3.34 1.00 21.41
CA ASN A 187 -2.90 1.01 20.03
C ASN A 187 -1.37 1.19 19.85
N ASN A 188 -0.58 0.79 20.83
CA ASN A 188 0.88 0.67 20.69
C ASN A 188 1.21 -0.62 19.91
N LEU A 189 2.15 -0.55 18.97
CA LEU A 189 2.63 -1.73 18.24
C LEU A 189 3.54 -2.59 19.13
N LEU A 190 3.10 -3.79 19.46
CA LEU A 190 3.75 -4.74 20.35
C LEU A 190 4.78 -5.57 19.59
N CYS A 191 6.02 -5.64 20.09
CA CYS A 191 7.07 -6.43 19.45
C CYS A 191 8.12 -6.96 20.42
N TYR A 192 8.81 -8.02 20.00
CA TYR A 192 10.05 -8.48 20.57
C TYR A 192 11.23 -7.87 19.79
N LEU A 193 12.16 -7.26 20.51
CA LEU A 193 13.33 -6.60 19.92
C LEU A 193 14.57 -7.48 19.98
N TYR A 194 15.19 -7.68 18.81
CA TYR A 194 16.43 -8.44 18.67
C TYR A 194 17.52 -7.59 18.04
N LEU A 195 18.76 -7.78 18.46
CA LEU A 195 19.93 -7.29 17.71
C LEU A 195 20.13 -8.10 16.43
N GLU A 196 20.85 -7.55 15.45
CA GLU A 196 21.19 -8.24 14.19
C GLU A 196 21.85 -9.62 14.38
N ASN A 197 22.56 -9.81 15.49
CA ASN A 197 23.16 -11.10 15.88
C ASN A 197 22.17 -12.07 16.56
N LYS A 198 20.86 -11.80 16.47
CA LYS A 198 19.75 -12.55 17.08
C LYS A 198 19.72 -12.55 18.62
N THR A 199 20.49 -11.66 19.27
CA THR A 199 20.40 -11.50 20.72
C THR A 199 19.08 -10.87 21.10
N PHE A 200 18.29 -11.55 21.93
CA PHE A 200 17.07 -10.99 22.52
C PHE A 200 17.42 -9.99 23.61
N ILE A 201 17.07 -8.72 23.41
CA ILE A 201 17.55 -7.63 24.27
C ILE A 201 16.88 -7.67 25.65
N ILE A 202 15.59 -7.99 25.68
CA ILE A 202 14.78 -8.04 26.90
C ILE A 202 15.28 -9.12 27.87
N ALA A 203 15.68 -10.30 27.37
CA ALA A 203 16.25 -11.34 28.22
C ALA A 203 17.49 -10.87 28.98
N HIS A 204 18.27 -9.94 28.42
CA HIS A 204 19.42 -9.36 29.12
C HIS A 204 19.00 -8.43 30.27
N LEU A 205 17.95 -7.63 30.07
CA LEU A 205 17.40 -6.76 31.11
C LEU A 205 16.83 -7.57 32.27
N ILE A 206 16.07 -8.63 31.96
CA ILE A 206 15.51 -9.55 32.96
C ILE A 206 16.62 -10.25 33.74
N LYS A 207 17.64 -10.77 33.05
CA LYS A 207 18.77 -11.49 33.69
C LYS A 207 19.58 -10.61 34.64
N ASN A 208 19.67 -9.31 34.35
CA ASN A 208 20.35 -8.34 35.20
C ASN A 208 19.45 -7.78 36.31
N GLY A 209 18.19 -8.25 36.44
CA GLY A 209 17.23 -7.77 37.43
C GLY A 209 16.82 -6.31 37.24
N LEU A 210 16.91 -5.79 36.01
CA LEU A 210 16.62 -4.39 35.72
C LEU A 210 15.15 -4.13 35.41
N VAL A 211 14.39 -5.16 35.06
CA VAL A 211 12.97 -5.10 34.69
C VAL A 211 12.22 -6.33 35.22
N GLN A 212 10.92 -6.18 35.44
CA GLN A 212 10.05 -7.30 35.80
C GLN A 212 9.46 -7.95 34.54
N MET A 213 9.22 -9.26 34.59
CA MET A 213 8.57 -9.96 33.49
C MET A 213 7.08 -9.68 33.56
N ASP A 214 6.52 -9.17 32.46
CA ASP A 214 5.08 -8.98 32.36
C ASP A 214 4.43 -10.34 32.07
N SER A 215 3.53 -10.77 32.96
CA SER A 215 2.77 -12.02 32.85
C SER A 215 1.37 -11.82 32.27
N ASP A 216 0.96 -10.58 32.02
CA ASP A 216 -0.43 -10.22 31.68
C ASP A 216 -0.69 -10.27 30.15
N ILE A 217 0.02 -11.15 29.42
CA ILE A 217 -0.12 -11.35 27.96
C ILE A 217 -1.08 -12.52 27.68
#